data_AF-A0A942PRR9-F1
#
_entry.id   AF-A0A942PRR9-F1
#
_cell.length_a   1.000
_cell.length_b   1.000
_cell.length_c   1.000
_cell.angle_alpha   90.00
_cell.angle_beta   90.00
_cell.angle_gamma   90.00
#
_symmetry.space_group_name_H-M   'P 1'
#
loop_
_entity.id
_entity.type
_entity.pdbx_description
1 polymer ?
#
loop_
_entity_poly.entity_id
_entity_poly.type
_entity_poly.pdbx_seq_one_letter_code
_entity_poly.pdbx_strand_id
1 'polypeptide(L)'
;MERKRVYTFRLPDEFLDLCEDLEVDPEDIIKGFVADLMNLTDPENGYFQHGSDERHLAWEYLMRQGYAHDWQDRTNYFDHPRFEFMGFREAMEGV
;
A
#
# COMPACT_ATOMS: atom_id res chain seq x y z
N MET A 1 21.48 -7.70 -7.64
CA MET A 1 20.73 -8.94 -7.33
C MET A 1 19.69 -9.16 -8.40
N GLU A 2 19.50 -10.40 -8.84
CA GLU A 2 18.37 -10.78 -9.69
C GLU A 2 17.06 -10.63 -8.88
N ARG A 3 16.01 -10.11 -9.52
CA ARG A 3 14.72 -9.87 -8.86
C ARG A 3 13.86 -11.13 -8.93
N LYS A 4 13.52 -11.70 -7.76
CA LYS A 4 12.51 -12.77 -7.68
C LYS A 4 11.12 -12.18 -7.89
N ARG A 5 10.37 -12.72 -8.86
CA ARG A 5 9.03 -12.23 -9.22
C ARG A 5 7.87 -12.97 -8.54
N VAL A 6 8.13 -14.16 -7.98
CA VAL A 6 7.11 -15.00 -7.34
C VAL A 6 7.53 -15.32 -5.92
N TYR A 7 6.66 -15.05 -4.96
CA TYR A 7 6.82 -15.40 -3.55
C TYR A 7 5.73 -16.39 -3.15
N THR A 8 6.09 -17.43 -2.39
CA THR A 8 5.16 -18.41 -1.84
C THR A 8 5.40 -18.46 -0.34
N PHE A 9 4.34 -18.24 0.43
CA PHE A 9 4.35 -18.27 1.89
C PHE A 9 3.06 -18.91 2.38
N ARG A 10 3.08 -19.41 3.62
CA ARG A 10 1.87 -19.97 4.25
C ARG A 10 1.08 -18.83 4.87
N LEU A 11 -0.22 -18.80 4.62
CA LEU A 11 -1.14 -17.89 5.27
C LEU A 11 -1.53 -18.44 6.65
N PRO A 12 -1.70 -17.59 7.68
CA PRO A 12 -2.23 -18.00 8.97
C PRO A 12 -3.73 -18.30 8.86
N ASP A 13 -4.22 -19.25 9.65
CA ASP A 13 -5.62 -19.69 9.64
C ASP A 13 -6.55 -18.50 9.96
N GLU A 14 -6.17 -17.60 10.87
CA GLU A 14 -6.97 -16.43 11.23
C GLU A 14 -7.20 -15.46 10.06
N PHE A 15 -6.25 -15.37 9.12
CA PHE A 15 -6.43 -14.57 7.92
C PHE A 15 -7.35 -15.27 6.91
N LEU A 16 -7.26 -16.60 6.82
CA LEU A 16 -8.13 -17.39 5.95
C LEU A 16 -9.58 -17.35 6.45
N ASP A 17 -9.80 -17.49 7.76
CA ASP A 17 -11.12 -17.38 8.38
C ASP A 17 -11.74 -16.00 8.10
N LEU A 18 -10.95 -14.92 8.23
CA LEU A 18 -11.39 -13.57 7.86
C LEU A 18 -11.77 -13.45 6.38
N CYS A 19 -11.00 -14.08 5.48
CA CYS A 19 -11.30 -14.07 4.06
C CYS A 19 -12.59 -14.84 3.74
N GLU A 20 -12.83 -15.97 4.41
CA GLU A 20 -14.06 -16.74 4.29
C GLU A 20 -15.27 -15.95 4.78
N ASP A 21 -15.17 -15.30 5.94
CA ASP A 21 -16.22 -14.43 6.50
C ASP A 21 -16.57 -13.25 5.58
N LEU A 22 -15.58 -12.72 4.86
CA LEU A 22 -15.75 -11.61 3.92
C LEU A 22 -16.12 -12.05 2.50
N GLU A 23 -16.13 -13.35 2.21
CA GLU A 23 -16.30 -13.92 0.86
C GLU A 23 -15.30 -13.36 -0.17
N VAL A 24 -14.03 -13.16 0.22
CA VAL A 24 -12.97 -12.58 -0.63
C VAL A 24 -11.78 -13.54 -0.75
N ASP A 25 -11.14 -13.62 -1.93
CA ASP A 25 -9.90 -14.39 -2.11
C ASP A 25 -8.73 -13.70 -1.37
N PRO A 26 -7.95 -14.42 -0.54
CA PRO A 26 -6.75 -13.88 0.09
C PRO A 26 -5.77 -13.19 -0.89
N GLU A 27 -5.66 -13.71 -2.13
CA GLU A 27 -4.81 -13.14 -3.17
C GLU A 27 -5.26 -11.72 -3.55
N ASP A 28 -6.57 -11.47 -3.61
CA ASP A 28 -7.13 -10.16 -3.96
C ASP A 28 -6.81 -9.11 -2.89
N ILE A 29 -6.91 -9.47 -1.60
CA ILE A 29 -6.54 -8.58 -0.50
C ILE A 29 -5.05 -8.21 -0.57
N ILE A 30 -4.18 -9.20 -0.81
CA ILE A 30 -2.73 -8.99 -0.89
C ILE A 30 -2.38 -8.12 -2.11
N LYS A 31 -2.97 -8.40 -3.28
CA LYS A 31 -2.79 -7.59 -4.49
C LYS A 31 -3.30 -6.17 -4.30
N GLY A 32 -4.45 -6.00 -3.67
CA GLY A 32 -5.02 -4.69 -3.33
C GLY A 32 -4.06 -3.88 -2.47
N PHE A 33 -3.56 -4.46 -1.38
CA PHE A 33 -2.58 -3.79 -0.52
C PHE A 33 -1.31 -3.37 -1.28
N VAL A 34 -0.78 -4.26 -2.14
CA VAL A 34 0.39 -3.94 -2.98
C VAL A 34 0.06 -2.82 -3.97
N ALA A 35 -1.13 -2.85 -4.57
CA ALA A 35 -1.58 -1.83 -5.51
C ALA A 35 -1.72 -0.46 -4.84
N ASP A 36 -2.27 -0.42 -3.63
CA ASP A 36 -2.39 0.80 -2.84
C ASP A 36 -1.02 1.35 -2.43
N LEU A 37 -0.13 0.50 -1.92
CA LEU A 37 1.22 0.92 -1.55
C LEU A 37 1.99 1.53 -2.74
N MET A 38 1.77 1.01 -3.95
CA MET A 38 2.49 1.39 -5.15
C MET A 38 1.76 2.39 -6.05
N ASN A 39 0.53 2.79 -5.69
CA ASN A 39 -0.38 3.54 -6.57
C ASN A 39 -0.49 2.90 -7.97
N LEU A 40 -0.81 1.61 -8.00
CA LEU A 40 -0.80 0.79 -9.21
C LEU A 40 -2.23 0.53 -9.71
N THR A 41 -2.43 0.72 -11.02
CA THR A 41 -3.60 0.21 -11.74
C THR A 41 -3.09 -0.60 -12.92
N ASP A 42 -3.18 -1.92 -12.80
CA ASP A 42 -2.77 -2.90 -13.82
C ASP A 42 -3.79 -4.06 -13.85
N PRO A 43 -4.87 -3.89 -14.63
CA PRO A 43 -5.96 -4.87 -14.71
C PRO A 43 -5.51 -6.23 -15.25
N GLU A 44 -4.50 -6.26 -16.12
CA GLU A 44 -4.02 -7.48 -16.76
C GLU A 44 -3.38 -8.43 -15.75
N ASN A 45 -2.79 -7.87 -14.69
CA ASN A 45 -2.16 -8.63 -13.61
C ASN A 45 -3.00 -8.62 -12.31
N GLY A 46 -4.21 -8.04 -12.35
CA GLY A 46 -5.14 -8.01 -11.21
C GLY A 46 -4.80 -6.99 -10.13
N TYR A 47 -4.02 -5.96 -10.42
CA TYR A 47 -3.71 -4.90 -9.45
C TYR A 47 -4.63 -3.71 -9.65
N PHE A 48 -5.34 -3.33 -8.60
CA PHE A 48 -6.24 -2.17 -8.59
C PHE A 48 -6.08 -1.42 -7.27
N GLN A 49 -5.67 -0.15 -7.33
CA GLN A 49 -5.66 0.74 -6.17
C GLN A 49 -7.09 1.24 -5.87
N HIS A 50 -7.39 1.42 -4.58
CA HIS A 50 -8.73 1.64 -4.07
C HIS A 50 -9.06 3.10 -3.74
N GLY A 51 -8.05 3.97 -3.61
CA GLY A 51 -8.29 5.37 -3.28
C GLY A 51 -7.14 6.03 -2.53
N SER A 52 -7.23 7.34 -2.30
CA SER A 52 -6.17 8.07 -1.58
C SER A 52 -5.98 7.60 -0.15
N ASP A 53 -7.06 7.23 0.51
CA ASP A 53 -7.07 6.91 1.92
C ASP A 53 -6.46 5.53 2.15
N GLU A 54 -6.77 4.56 1.29
CA GLU A 54 -6.18 3.23 1.30
C GLU A 54 -4.67 3.29 1.01
N ARG A 55 -4.25 4.13 0.05
CA ARG A 55 -2.82 4.39 -0.19
C ARG A 55 -2.13 4.99 1.03
N HIS A 56 -2.78 5.94 1.71
CA HIS A 56 -2.24 6.52 2.94
C HIS A 56 -2.04 5.44 4.01
N LEU A 57 -3.05 4.61 4.25
CA LEU A 57 -3.01 3.55 5.26
C LEU A 57 -1.96 2.48 4.94
N ALA A 58 -1.79 2.11 3.66
CA ALA A 58 -0.76 1.18 3.23
C ALA A 58 0.66 1.71 3.52
N TRP A 59 0.88 3.01 3.29
CA TRP A 59 2.14 3.67 3.63
C TRP A 59 2.36 3.80 5.14
N GLU A 60 1.33 4.16 5.91
CA GLU A 60 1.40 4.16 7.36
C GLU A 60 1.83 2.80 7.91
N TYR A 61 1.26 1.71 7.40
CA TYR A 61 1.67 0.35 7.77
C TYR A 61 3.17 0.15 7.48
N LEU A 62 3.64 0.45 6.26
CA LEU A 62 5.04 0.26 5.88
C LEU A 62 6.00 1.04 6.79
N MET A 63 5.62 2.27 7.16
CA MET A 63 6.39 3.14 8.04
C MET A 63 6.44 2.59 9.47
N ARG A 64 5.32 2.12 10.02
CA ARG A 64 5.26 1.56 11.39
C ARG A 64 6.09 0.29 11.56
N GLN A 65 6.24 -0.49 10.48
CA GLN A 65 7.10 -1.67 10.48
C GLN A 65 8.60 -1.32 10.42
N GLY A 66 8.95 -0.04 10.20
CA GLY A 66 10.33 0.42 10.10
C GLY A 66 11.02 0.09 8.78
N TYR A 67 10.30 -0.42 7.78
CA TYR A 67 10.88 -0.74 6.47
C TYR A 67 11.32 0.50 5.68
N ALA A 68 10.82 1.67 6.06
CA ALA A 68 11.00 2.93 5.34
C ALA A 68 11.74 4.01 6.16
N HIS A 69 12.49 3.65 7.21
CA HIS A 69 13.28 4.60 8.00
C HIS A 69 14.24 5.45 7.14
N ASP A 70 15.00 4.85 6.21
CA ASP A 70 15.90 5.56 5.29
C ASP A 70 15.17 6.36 4.18
N TRP A 71 13.86 6.15 4.03
CA TRP A 71 13.01 6.87 3.09
C TRP A 71 12.53 8.19 3.69
N GLN A 72 12.22 8.20 5.00
CA GLN A 72 11.88 9.41 5.77
C GLN A 72 12.99 10.46 5.73
N ASP A 73 14.25 10.03 5.85
CA ASP A 73 15.41 10.94 5.85
C ASP A 73 15.70 11.58 4.48
N ARG A 74 15.18 10.99 3.39
CA ARG A 74 15.46 11.45 2.02
C ARG A 74 14.36 12.30 1.42
N THR A 75 13.14 12.19 1.95
CA THR A 75 11.98 12.90 1.43
C THR A 75 11.19 13.45 2.60
N ASN A 76 11.04 14.77 2.66
CA ASN A 76 9.92 15.36 3.40
C ASN A 76 8.68 14.61 2.94
N TYR A 77 8.05 13.89 3.87
CA TYR A 77 6.89 13.03 3.59
C TYR A 77 5.78 13.76 2.81
N PHE A 78 5.71 15.08 2.95
CA PHE A 78 4.78 15.99 2.28
C PHE A 78 5.24 16.51 0.90
N ASP A 79 6.52 16.35 0.51
CA ASP A 79 7.10 16.91 -0.72
C ASP A 79 7.48 15.83 -1.76
N HIS A 80 7.17 14.56 -1.53
CA HIS A 80 7.52 13.51 -2.48
C HIS A 80 6.57 13.57 -3.70
N PRO A 81 7.07 13.56 -4.96
CA PRO A 81 6.24 13.73 -6.17
C PRO A 81 5.19 12.61 -6.41
N ARG A 82 5.35 11.44 -5.77
CA ARG A 82 4.27 10.41 -5.70
C ARG A 82 3.11 10.76 -4.75
N PHE A 83 3.31 11.72 -3.85
CA PHE A 83 2.34 12.26 -2.91
C PHE A 83 1.84 13.66 -3.33
N GLU A 84 2.49 14.34 -4.30
CA GLU A 84 2.02 15.62 -4.89
C GLU A 84 0.60 15.56 -5.49
N PHE A 85 0.06 14.36 -5.73
CA PHE A 85 -1.33 14.18 -6.18
C PHE A 85 -2.37 14.18 -5.05
N MET A 86 -1.95 14.26 -3.78
CA MET A 86 -2.84 14.46 -2.64
C MET A 86 -2.75 15.94 -2.24
N GLY A 87 -3.75 16.73 -2.64
CA GLY A 87 -3.87 18.16 -2.38
C GLY A 87 -3.94 18.53 -0.90
N PHE A 88 -2.83 18.35 -0.18
CA PHE A 88 -2.72 18.57 1.25
C PHE A 88 -2.00 19.86 1.62
N ARG A 89 -1.33 20.52 0.65
CA ARG A 89 -0.73 21.84 0.90
C ARG A 89 -1.77 22.90 1.22
N GLU A 90 -2.98 22.79 0.67
CA GLU A 90 -4.08 23.73 0.95
C GLU A 90 -4.86 23.42 2.23
N ALA A 91 -4.79 22.20 2.77
CA ALA A 91 -5.53 21.82 3.98
C ALA A 91 -4.82 22.22 5.29
N MET A 92 -3.51 22.50 5.25
CA MET A 92 -2.69 22.78 6.44
C MET A 92 -2.21 24.24 6.53
N GLU A 93 -2.24 25.03 5.45
CA GLU A 93 -1.86 26.45 5.45
C GLU A 93 -3.05 27.41 5.71
N GLY A 94 -4.23 26.87 6.02
CA GLY A 94 -5.47 27.61 6.25
C GLY A 94 -5.91 27.73 7.72
N VAL A 95 -4.97 27.96 8.65
CA VAL A 95 -5.28 28.34 10.05
C VAL A 95 -4.66 29.70 10.37
#